data_AF-A0A933EV39-F1
#
_entry.id   AF-A0A933EV39-F1
#
_cell.length_a   1.000
_cell.length_b   1.000
_cell.length_c   1.000
_cell.angle_alpha   90.00
_cell.angle_beta   90.00
_cell.angle_gamma   90.00
#
_symmetry.space_group_name_H-M   'P 1'
#
loop_
_entity.id
_entity.type
_entity.pdbx_description
1 polymer ?
#
loop_
_entity_poly.entity_id
_entity_poly.type
_entity_poly.pdbx_seq_one_letter_code
_entity_poly.pdbx_strand_id
1 'polypeptide(L)'
;MIGFSDPVAAVEWWAMWLWRVLVAVAAAAMVLGSLSAAAPARSIALYQRIMTWCNWRVEPIDPAHELRTTRLLGWLLIGLGCLLAWRLV
;
A
#
# COMPACT_ATOMS: atom_id res chain seq x y z
N MET A 1 -9.07 -27.20 -10.07
CA MET A 1 -9.29 -27.21 -8.61
C MET A 1 -8.05 -27.78 -7.96
N ILE A 2 -7.47 -27.09 -6.98
CA ILE A 2 -6.40 -27.66 -6.17
C ILE A 2 -7.09 -28.58 -5.16
N GLY A 3 -6.95 -29.89 -5.33
CA GLY A 3 -7.49 -30.88 -4.40
C GLY A 3 -6.45 -31.17 -3.31
N PHE A 4 -6.72 -30.76 -2.08
CA PHE A 4 -5.91 -31.15 -0.93
C PHE A 4 -6.57 -32.34 -0.25
N SER A 5 -5.91 -33.50 -0.25
CA SER A 5 -6.35 -34.68 0.47
C SER A 5 -5.94 -34.64 1.96
N ASP A 6 -4.96 -33.81 2.31
CA ASP A 6 -4.47 -33.61 3.67
C ASP A 6 -4.79 -32.17 4.13
N PRO A 7 -5.55 -32.00 5.24
CA PRO A 7 -5.89 -30.68 5.76
C PRO A 7 -4.67 -29.88 6.24
N VAL A 8 -3.59 -30.51 6.69
CA VAL A 8 -2.37 -29.82 7.14
C VAL A 8 -1.67 -29.16 5.94
N ALA A 9 -1.53 -29.89 4.84
CA ALA A 9 -0.94 -29.38 3.60
C ALA A 9 -1.73 -28.19 3.02
N ALA A 10 -3.06 -28.19 3.16
CA ALA A 10 -3.90 -27.07 2.75
C ALA A 10 -3.61 -25.80 3.57
N VAL A 11 -3.48 -25.94 4.89
CA VAL A 11 -3.20 -24.81 5.80
C VAL A 11 -1.81 -24.23 5.50
N GLU A 12 -0.79 -25.06 5.33
CA GLU A 12 0.57 -24.60 5.00
C GLU A 12 0.62 -23.88 3.65
N TRP A 13 -0.11 -24.38 2.65
CA TRP A 13 -0.21 -23.74 1.34
C TRP A 13 -0.83 -22.35 1.45
N TRP A 14 -1.96 -22.21 2.14
CA TRP A 14 -2.59 -20.92 2.37
C TRP A 14 -1.71 -19.97 3.19
N ALA A 15 -1.04 -20.49 4.22
CA ALA A 15 -0.12 -19.70 5.04
C ALA A 15 1.04 -19.14 4.19
N MET A 16 1.59 -19.93 3.27
CA MET A 16 2.64 -19.47 2.36
C MET A 16 2.16 -18.34 1.44
N TRP A 17 0.95 -18.44 0.88
CA TRP A 17 0.40 -17.38 0.03
C TRP A 17 0.09 -16.12 0.82
N LEU A 18 -0.55 -16.28 1.99
CA LEU A 18 -0.84 -15.17 2.87
C LEU A 18 0.45 -14.42 3.24
N TRP A 19 1.49 -15.16 3.63
CA TRP A 19 2.81 -14.60 3.90
C TRP A 19 3.37 -13.79 2.73
N ARG A 20 3.35 -14.35 1.51
CA ARG A 20 3.83 -13.65 0.29
C ARG A 20 3.05 -12.36 0.03
N VAL A 21 1.73 -12.39 0.24
CA VAL A 21 0.87 -11.19 0.09
C VAL A 21 1.24 -10.14 1.14
N LEU A 22 1.43 -10.54 2.40
CA LEU A 22 1.80 -9.61 3.48
C LEU A 22 3.17 -8.95 3.21
N VAL A 23 4.15 -9.71 2.71
CA VAL A 23 5.45 -9.16 2.29
C VAL A 23 5.28 -8.17 1.14
N ALA A 24 4.47 -8.50 0.13
CA ALA A 24 4.20 -7.60 -0.98
C ALA A 24 3.51 -6.30 -0.53
N VAL A 25 2.55 -6.39 0.41
CA VAL A 25 1.87 -5.24 1.00
C VAL A 25 2.84 -4.38 1.80
N ALA A 26 3.73 -4.98 2.61
CA ALA A 26 4.76 -4.25 3.35
C ALA A 26 5.67 -3.47 2.41
N ALA A 27 6.17 -4.11 1.35
CA ALA A 27 7.03 -3.48 0.35
C ALA A 27 6.29 -2.33 -0.38
N ALA A 28 5.04 -2.56 -0.81
CA ALA A 28 4.23 -1.54 -1.46
C ALA A 28 3.99 -0.33 -0.54
N ALA A 29 3.68 -0.56 0.75
CA ALA A 29 3.49 0.50 1.73
C ALA A 29 4.76 1.34 1.91
N MET A 30 5.94 0.71 1.96
CA MET A 30 7.21 1.44 2.03
C MET A 30 7.49 2.28 0.79
N VAL A 31 7.28 1.73 -0.41
CA VAL A 31 7.53 2.43 -1.69
C VAL A 31 6.56 3.61 -1.85
N LEU A 32 5.27 3.36 -1.72
CA LEU A 32 4.23 4.40 -1.88
C LEU A 32 4.29 5.44 -0.76
N GLY A 33 4.59 4.99 0.47
CA GLY A 33 4.79 5.87 1.61
C GLY A 33 5.99 6.80 1.41
N SER A 34 7.13 6.26 0.96
CA SER A 34 8.34 7.05 0.64
C SER A 34 8.08 8.07 -0.46
N LEU A 35 7.41 7.66 -1.54
CA LEU A 35 7.02 8.56 -2.63
C LEU A 35 6.12 9.69 -2.15
N SER A 36 5.14 9.37 -1.29
CA SER A 36 4.18 10.35 -0.75
C SER A 36 4.80 11.30 0.27
N ALA A 37 5.75 10.83 1.08
CA ALA A 37 6.46 11.65 2.06
C ALA A 37 7.47 12.60 1.39
N ALA A 38 8.28 12.07 0.45
CA ALA A 38 9.36 12.82 -0.20
C ALA A 38 8.85 13.74 -1.33
N ALA A 39 7.85 13.29 -2.09
CA ALA A 39 7.31 14.01 -3.25
C ALA A 39 5.77 14.01 -3.26
N PRO A 40 5.11 14.63 -2.26
CA PRO A 40 3.64 14.60 -2.12
C PRO A 40 2.92 15.12 -3.36
N ALA A 41 3.44 16.16 -4.03
CA ALA A 41 2.86 16.68 -5.27
C ALA A 41 2.82 15.63 -6.40
N ARG A 42 3.86 14.80 -6.54
CA ARG A 42 3.89 13.71 -7.53
C ARG A 42 2.91 12.60 -7.17
N SER A 43 2.78 12.30 -5.87
CA SER A 43 1.81 11.32 -5.37
C SER A 43 0.37 11.76 -5.65
N ILE A 44 0.03 13.03 -5.38
CA ILE A 44 -1.27 13.61 -5.70
C ILE A 44 -1.54 13.55 -7.21
N ALA A 45 -0.57 13.92 -8.05
CA ALA A 45 -0.72 13.84 -9.51
C ALA A 45 -0.91 12.39 -10.01
N LEU A 46 -0.22 11.41 -9.41
CA LEU A 46 -0.42 9.99 -9.71
C LEU A 46 -1.84 9.54 -9.34
N TYR A 47 -2.30 9.90 -8.14
CA TYR A 47 -3.65 9.62 -7.67
C TYR A 47 -4.71 10.24 -8.60
N GLN A 48 -4.54 11.51 -8.97
CA GLN A 48 -5.42 12.20 -9.91
C GLN A 48 -5.44 11.51 -11.27
N ARG A 49 -4.29 11.05 -11.79
CA ARG A 49 -4.23 10.28 -13.05
C ARG A 49 -5.05 8.98 -12.97
N ILE A 50 -4.93 8.25 -11.87
CA ILE A 50 -5.72 7.02 -11.65
C ILE A 50 -7.21 7.36 -11.60
N MET A 51 -7.58 8.42 -10.86
CA MET A 51 -8.97 8.87 -10.78
C MET A 51 -9.53 9.27 -12.15
N THR A 52 -8.75 10.00 -12.95
CA THR A 52 -9.18 10.36 -14.31
C THR A 52 -9.38 9.15 -15.22
N TRP A 53 -8.57 8.09 -15.06
CA TRP A 53 -8.76 6.85 -15.80
C TRP A 53 -10.07 6.15 -15.41
N CYS A 54 -10.48 6.25 -14.15
CA CYS A 54 -11.78 5.79 -13.65
C CYS A 54 -12.94 6.76 -13.96
N ASN A 55 -12.72 7.78 -14.79
CA ASN A 55 -13.69 8.84 -15.11
C ASN A 55 -14.17 9.65 -13.88
N TRP A 56 -13.35 9.72 -12.83
CA TRP A 56 -13.61 10.50 -11.62
C TRP A 56 -12.72 11.74 -11.59
N ARG A 57 -13.31 12.93 -11.41
CA ARG A 57 -12.57 14.19 -11.22
C ARG A 57 -12.44 14.52 -9.73
N VAL A 58 -11.21 14.73 -9.26
CA VAL A 58 -10.91 15.23 -7.91
C VAL A 58 -10.14 16.54 -8.08
N GLU A 59 -10.77 17.65 -7.73
CA GLU A 59 -10.12 18.97 -7.70
C GLU A 59 -9.67 19.32 -6.28
N PRO A 60 -8.44 19.86 -6.10
CA PRO A 60 -7.98 20.28 -4.80
C PRO A 60 -8.79 21.47 -4.28
N ILE A 61 -9.35 21.34 -3.07
CA ILE A 61 -10.03 22.46 -2.40
C ILE A 61 -8.99 23.39 -1.77
N ASP A 62 -7.96 22.82 -1.14
CA ASP A 62 -6.80 23.53 -0.58
C ASP A 62 -5.51 22.75 -0.89
N PRO A 63 -4.67 23.23 -1.83
CA PRO A 63 -3.46 22.54 -2.23
C PRO A 63 -2.41 22.47 -1.11
N ALA A 64 -2.37 23.44 -0.19
CA ALA A 64 -1.41 23.44 0.90
C ALA A 64 -1.79 22.39 1.96
N HIS A 65 -3.09 22.26 2.24
CA HIS A 65 -3.61 21.21 3.11
C HIS A 65 -3.34 19.82 2.53
N GLU A 66 -3.64 19.60 1.25
CA GLU A 66 -3.43 18.30 0.59
C GLU A 66 -1.96 17.87 0.61
N LEU A 67 -1.02 18.77 0.35
CA LEU A 67 0.41 18.46 0.42
C LEU A 67 0.84 17.99 1.81
N ARG A 68 0.32 18.62 2.87
CA ARG A 68 0.62 18.23 4.26
C ARG A 68 0.00 16.86 4.59
N THR A 69 -1.25 16.67 4.20
CA THR A 69 -1.99 15.42 4.44
C THR A 69 -1.37 14.25 3.68
N THR A 70 -1.00 14.41 2.42
CA THR A 70 -0.30 13.38 1.63
C THR A 70 1.07 13.06 2.21
N ARG A 71 1.80 14.06 2.72
CA ARG A 71 3.08 13.82 3.39
C ARG A 71 2.90 13.02 4.69
N LEU A 72 1.91 13.38 5.51
CA LEU A 72 1.58 12.64 6.73
C LEU A 72 1.16 11.20 6.41
N LEU A 73 0.29 11.01 5.41
CA LEU A 73 -0.11 9.69 4.93
C LEU A 73 1.10 8.87 4.49
N GLY A 74 2.07 9.49 3.82
CA GLY A 74 3.33 8.87 3.44
C GLY A 74 4.11 8.33 4.63
N TRP A 75 4.28 9.15 5.68
CA TRP A 75 4.95 8.72 6.92
C TRP A 75 4.20 7.60 7.64
N LEU A 76 2.87 7.66 7.69
CA LEU A 76 2.04 6.61 8.29
C LEU A 76 2.17 5.29 7.52
N LEU A 77 2.17 5.34 6.18
CA LEU A 77 2.38 4.16 5.31
C LEU A 77 3.76 3.53 5.53
N ILE A 78 4.81 4.35 5.64
CA ILE A 78 6.15 3.85 5.98
C ILE A 78 6.14 3.19 7.36
N GLY A 79 5.55 3.84 8.36
CA GLY A 79 5.47 3.31 9.73
C GLY A 79 4.73 1.96 9.78
N LEU A 80 3.59 1.85 9.10
CA LEU A 80 2.84 0.60 8.97
C LEU A 80 3.62 -0.48 8.20
N GLY A 81 4.31 -0.11 7.12
CA GLY A 81 5.18 -1.00 6.37
C GLY A 81 6.33 -1.56 7.21
N CYS A 82 6.99 -0.71 8.00
CA CYS A 82 8.03 -1.11 8.94
C CYS A 82 7.48 -2.01 10.06
N LEU A 83 6.31 -1.69 10.63
CA LEU A 83 5.67 -2.51 11.66
C LEU A 83 5.32 -3.90 11.11
N LEU A 84 4.78 -3.95 9.89
CA LEU A 84 4.44 -5.20 9.23
C LEU A 84 5.71 -6.00 8.91
N ALA A 85 6.74 -5.37 8.35
CA ALA A 85 8.03 -6.02 8.07
C ALA A 85 8.68 -6.58 9.35
N TRP A 86 8.68 -5.80 10.44
CA TRP A 86 9.16 -6.24 11.75
C TRP A 86 8.40 -7.46 12.29
N ARG A 87 7.08 -7.50 12.11
CA ARG A 87 6.25 -8.63 12.58
C ARG A 87 6.46 -9.90 11.75
N LEU A 88 6.83 -9.74 10.48
CA LEU A 88 7.05 -10.83 9.56
C LEU A 88 8.40 -11.50 9.85
N VAL A 89 9.49 -10.73 9.96
CA VAL A 89 10.83 -11.24 10.32
C VAL A 89 10.84 -11.98 11.66
#